data_AF-A0A6A6G2T0-F1
#
_entry.id   AF-A0A6A6G2T0-F1
#
_cell.length_a   1.000
_cell.length_b   1.000
_cell.length_c   1.000
_cell.angle_alpha   90.00
_cell.angle_beta   90.00
_cell.angle_gamma   90.00
#
_symmetry.space_group_name_H-M   'P 1'
#
loop_
_entity.id
_entity.type
_entity.pdbx_description
1 polymer ?
#
loop_
_entity_poly.entity_id
_entity_poly.type
_entity_poly.pdbx_seq_one_letter_code
_entity_poly.pdbx_strand_id
1 'polypeptide(L)'
;MASASSARSRIPRPNITTRRHTPQTAQRNPDITENSPPAINHAPTTNTTQIVNDDRPYDDPDRHESGVSLVPPPMVNPATATWNLPISEADLTKMKAGYESHQMEDKWDIRVQDPDPDGGVTFRISRSWEGIEHYLLHTVPNEDGAGHKIESITWSQNIEHVRLSEEQAKIDAIILCRGLLDCVFLDVPYLDSSLMYTYPDRFVSTEAYLNAMVRQYFRG
;
A
#
# COMPACT_ATOMS: atom_id res chain seq x y z
N MET A 1 -49.06 -34.12 35.13
CA MET A 1 -48.26 -34.52 36.30
C MET A 1 -46.97 -35.15 35.80
N ALA A 2 -45.87 -34.91 36.52
CA ALA A 2 -44.47 -35.31 36.30
C ALA A 2 -43.55 -34.25 35.64
N SER A 3 -43.01 -33.41 36.52
CA SER A 3 -41.79 -32.60 36.37
C SER A 3 -40.53 -33.45 36.41
N ALA A 4 -39.48 -33.03 35.70
CA ALA A 4 -38.05 -33.11 36.04
C ALA A 4 -37.24 -32.84 34.75
N SER A 5 -36.05 -32.26 34.73
CA SER A 5 -35.25 -31.50 35.68
C SER A 5 -34.15 -30.83 34.86
N SER A 6 -33.76 -29.64 35.27
CA SER A 6 -32.72 -28.79 34.69
C SER A 6 -31.33 -29.43 34.81
N ALA A 7 -30.51 -29.33 33.75
CA ALA A 7 -29.05 -29.49 33.84
C ALA A 7 -28.37 -28.36 33.07
N ARG A 8 -27.99 -27.30 33.79
CA ARG A 8 -27.10 -26.22 33.33
C ARG A 8 -25.68 -26.77 33.20
N SER A 9 -25.15 -26.84 31.98
CA SER A 9 -23.72 -27.07 31.74
C SER A 9 -22.94 -25.79 32.03
N ARG A 10 -22.00 -25.86 32.97
CA ARG A 10 -21.15 -24.75 33.42
C ARG A 10 -19.93 -24.65 32.52
N ILE A 11 -19.78 -23.50 31.88
CA ILE A 11 -18.57 -23.06 31.16
C ILE A 11 -17.44 -22.83 32.19
N PRO A 12 -16.25 -23.42 32.03
CA PRO A 12 -15.07 -23.03 32.80
C PRO A 12 -14.50 -21.70 32.28
N ARG A 13 -14.37 -20.71 33.16
CA ARG A 13 -13.66 -19.45 32.87
C ARG A 13 -12.15 -19.64 32.98
N PRO A 14 -11.33 -19.11 32.05
CA PRO A 14 -9.89 -19.07 32.22
C PRO A 14 -9.46 -18.04 33.28
N ASN A 15 -8.46 -18.43 34.05
CA ASN A 15 -7.95 -17.75 35.25
C ASN A 15 -7.03 -16.59 34.84
N ILE A 16 -7.46 -15.34 35.05
CA ILE A 16 -6.63 -14.14 34.81
C ILE A 16 -5.67 -13.99 36.00
N THR A 17 -4.41 -14.38 35.82
CA THR A 17 -3.34 -14.07 36.78
C THR A 17 -2.69 -12.76 36.38
N THR A 18 -3.05 -11.70 37.10
CA THR A 18 -2.42 -10.38 37.04
C THR A 18 -0.99 -10.47 37.57
N ARG A 19 0.01 -10.42 36.69
CA ARG A 19 1.41 -10.20 37.08
C ARG A 19 1.76 -8.73 36.85
N ARG A 20 1.67 -7.93 37.91
CA ARG A 20 2.32 -6.62 37.99
C ARG A 20 3.83 -6.87 38.00
N HIS A 21 4.54 -6.28 37.03
CA HIS A 21 5.95 -5.99 37.16
C HIS A 21 6.18 -4.52 36.87
N THR A 22 6.91 -3.91 37.80
CA THR A 22 7.25 -2.51 37.98
C THR A 22 8.21 -2.02 36.88
N PRO A 23 8.31 -0.70 36.63
CA PRO A 23 9.11 -0.14 35.56
C PRO A 23 10.61 -0.31 35.85
N GLN A 24 11.34 -0.87 34.89
CA GLN A 24 12.79 -0.95 34.96
C GLN A 24 13.41 0.40 34.57
N THR A 25 14.10 0.97 35.53
CA THR A 25 14.82 2.24 35.50
C THR A 25 15.85 2.29 34.37
N ALA A 26 15.85 3.42 33.66
CA ALA A 26 16.87 3.81 32.69
C ALA A 26 18.27 3.74 33.31
N GLN A 27 19.12 2.85 32.80
CA GLN A 27 20.55 2.86 33.08
C GLN A 27 21.25 3.85 32.14
N ARG A 28 21.70 4.91 32.80
CA ARG A 28 22.58 6.00 32.35
C ARG A 28 23.96 5.42 32.02
N ASN A 29 24.41 5.55 30.77
CA ASN A 29 25.82 5.33 30.42
C ASN A 29 26.67 6.54 30.88
N PRO A 30 27.90 6.31 31.38
CA PRO A 30 28.78 7.37 31.85
C PRO A 30 29.51 8.09 30.70
N ASP A 31 29.83 9.35 31.00
CA ASP A 31 30.68 10.29 30.28
C ASP A 31 31.87 9.64 29.54
N ILE A 32 32.02 10.00 28.26
CA ILE A 32 33.31 10.04 27.58
C ILE A 32 33.62 11.51 27.32
N THR A 33 34.59 11.99 28.08
CA THR A 33 35.21 13.31 28.01
C THR A 33 35.98 13.54 26.71
N GLU A 34 35.90 14.78 26.24
CA GLU A 34 36.93 15.61 25.58
C GLU A 34 37.75 14.99 24.43
N ASN A 35 37.58 15.55 23.24
CA ASN A 35 38.69 16.16 22.48
C ASN A 35 38.15 17.01 21.31
N SER A 36 37.95 18.31 21.57
CA SER A 36 37.82 19.34 20.54
C SER A 36 39.19 19.95 20.24
N PRO A 37 39.62 20.05 18.97
CA PRO A 37 40.72 20.94 18.59
C PRO A 37 40.24 22.39 18.37
N PRO A 38 41.14 23.39 18.46
CA PRO A 38 40.83 24.72 18.95
C PRO A 38 40.30 25.69 17.89
N ALA A 39 39.53 26.65 18.40
CA ALA A 39 39.11 27.88 17.73
C ALA A 39 40.32 28.77 17.38
N ILE A 40 40.39 29.24 16.14
CA ILE A 40 41.24 30.37 15.76
C ILE A 40 40.35 31.61 15.66
N ASN A 41 40.47 32.46 16.67
CA ASN A 41 39.95 33.82 16.65
C ASN A 41 41.01 34.75 16.04
N HIS A 42 40.69 35.37 14.90
CA HIS A 42 41.28 36.65 14.51
C HIS A 42 40.14 37.60 14.12
N ALA A 43 39.97 38.65 14.92
CA ALA A 43 39.28 39.88 14.55
C ALA A 43 40.33 40.94 14.18
N PRO A 44 39.94 42.16 13.75
CA PRO A 44 39.05 42.52 12.66
C PRO A 44 39.83 43.33 11.61
N THR A 45 39.39 43.37 10.35
CA THR A 45 39.84 44.42 9.43
C THR A 45 38.66 44.99 8.70
N THR A 46 38.30 46.19 9.11
CA THR A 46 37.40 47.10 8.43
C THR A 46 37.95 47.38 7.05
N ASN A 47 37.17 47.13 6.00
CA ASN A 47 37.20 47.96 4.80
C ASN A 47 35.82 47.97 4.16
N THR A 48 35.12 49.06 4.46
CA THR A 48 33.92 49.53 3.77
C THR A 48 34.23 49.76 2.30
N THR A 49 33.61 48.99 1.42
CA THR A 49 33.22 49.47 0.09
C THR A 49 31.89 48.81 -0.23
N GLN A 50 30.85 49.65 -0.23
CA GLN A 50 29.51 49.28 -0.67
C GLN A 50 29.57 48.80 -2.11
N ILE A 51 29.11 47.57 -2.36
CA ILE A 51 28.65 47.15 -3.68
C ILE A 51 27.19 46.78 -3.49
N VAL A 52 26.34 47.69 -3.95
CA VAL A 52 24.91 47.50 -4.17
C VAL A 52 24.78 46.50 -5.33
N ASN A 53 24.23 45.32 -5.09
CA ASN A 53 23.74 44.40 -6.12
C ASN A 53 22.35 43.96 -5.65
N ASP A 54 21.30 44.74 -5.93
CA ASP A 54 20.41 44.62 -7.09
C ASP A 54 19.65 43.28 -7.05
N ASP A 55 18.56 43.28 -6.27
CA ASP A 55 17.49 42.29 -6.23
C ASP A 55 16.78 42.24 -7.59
N ARG A 56 17.34 41.51 -8.56
CA ARG A 56 16.60 41.12 -9.75
C ARG A 56 16.21 39.65 -9.68
N PRO A 57 14.92 39.33 -9.82
CA PRO A 57 14.48 37.96 -10.05
C PRO A 57 15.19 37.45 -11.31
N TYR A 58 15.79 36.27 -11.22
CA TYR A 58 16.21 35.55 -12.41
C TYR A 58 14.91 35.10 -13.11
N ASP A 59 14.38 35.96 -13.98
CA ASP A 59 13.45 35.53 -15.01
C ASP A 59 14.24 34.57 -15.90
N ASP A 60 13.99 33.27 -15.71
CA ASP A 60 14.46 32.21 -16.58
C ASP A 60 13.46 32.07 -17.74
N PRO A 61 13.75 32.62 -18.93
CA PRO A 61 12.87 32.52 -20.09
C PRO A 61 12.82 31.11 -20.70
N ASP A 62 13.66 30.17 -20.21
CA ASP A 62 13.75 28.79 -20.69
C ASP A 62 13.12 27.80 -19.70
N ARG A 63 12.36 28.27 -18.70
CA ARG A 63 11.35 27.44 -18.03
C ARG A 63 10.20 27.20 -19.01
N HIS A 64 10.49 26.43 -20.06
CA HIS A 64 9.51 25.61 -20.72
C HIS A 64 8.76 24.89 -19.62
N GLU A 65 7.54 25.35 -19.36
CA GLU A 65 6.47 24.50 -18.85
C GLU A 65 6.53 23.25 -19.71
N SER A 66 7.24 22.26 -19.17
CA SER A 66 7.19 20.91 -19.67
C SER A 66 5.74 20.58 -19.45
N GLY A 67 4.94 20.69 -20.52
CA GLY A 67 3.60 20.17 -20.56
C GLY A 67 3.75 18.70 -20.23
N VAL A 68 3.68 18.38 -18.93
CA VAL A 68 3.67 17.02 -18.44
C VAL A 68 2.45 16.46 -19.11
N SER A 69 2.65 15.53 -20.03
CA SER A 69 1.56 14.72 -20.55
C SER A 69 0.82 14.20 -19.32
N LEU A 70 -0.38 14.74 -19.07
CA LEU A 70 -1.25 14.35 -17.97
C LEU A 70 -1.72 12.89 -18.12
N VAL A 71 -1.42 12.28 -19.27
CA VAL A 71 -1.64 10.86 -19.55
C VAL A 71 -0.41 10.09 -19.06
N PRO A 72 -0.55 9.23 -18.03
CA PRO A 72 0.51 8.33 -17.60
C PRO A 72 1.03 7.51 -18.78
N PRO A 73 2.32 7.17 -18.84
CA PRO A 73 2.83 6.27 -19.86
C PRO A 73 2.01 4.97 -19.86
N PRO A 74 1.66 4.43 -21.04
CA PRO A 74 0.85 3.23 -21.13
C PRO A 74 1.57 2.04 -20.49
N MET A 75 0.79 1.19 -19.81
CA MET A 75 1.26 -0.07 -19.24
C MET A 75 1.96 -0.94 -20.29
N VAL A 76 3.11 -1.52 -19.93
CA VAL A 76 3.92 -2.35 -20.84
C VAL A 76 3.40 -3.80 -20.85
N ASN A 77 3.17 -4.37 -22.03
CA ASN A 77 2.69 -5.75 -22.22
C ASN A 77 1.48 -6.11 -21.31
N PRO A 78 0.39 -5.33 -21.33
CA PRO A 78 -0.74 -5.58 -20.45
C PRO A 78 -1.39 -6.93 -20.75
N ALA A 79 -1.87 -7.61 -19.71
CA ALA A 79 -2.87 -8.65 -19.82
C ALA A 79 -4.08 -8.25 -18.98
N THR A 80 -5.26 -8.74 -19.39
CA THR A 80 -6.52 -8.49 -18.70
C THR A 80 -7.19 -9.81 -18.40
N ALA A 81 -7.75 -9.92 -17.20
CA ALA A 81 -8.54 -11.07 -16.78
C ALA A 81 -9.78 -10.65 -16.01
N THR A 82 -10.83 -11.45 -16.14
CA THR A 82 -12.04 -11.32 -15.32
C THR A 82 -11.74 -11.68 -13.87
N TRP A 83 -12.40 -11.01 -12.93
CA TRP A 83 -12.27 -11.29 -11.50
C TRP A 83 -13.62 -11.53 -10.83
N ASN A 84 -14.60 -10.66 -11.07
CA ASN A 84 -15.91 -10.70 -10.42
C ASN A 84 -15.84 -10.75 -8.88
N LEU A 85 -14.94 -9.98 -8.27
CA LEU A 85 -14.79 -9.92 -6.81
C LEU A 85 -15.75 -8.88 -6.21
N PRO A 86 -16.70 -9.25 -5.33
CA PRO A 86 -17.58 -8.29 -4.67
C PRO A 86 -16.80 -7.30 -3.78
N ILE A 87 -17.25 -6.04 -3.76
CA ILE A 87 -16.69 -4.98 -2.92
C ILE A 87 -17.82 -4.36 -2.09
N SER A 88 -17.57 -4.17 -0.80
CA SER A 88 -18.49 -3.42 0.04
C SER A 88 -18.52 -1.94 -0.35
N GLU A 89 -19.62 -1.25 -0.09
CA GLU A 89 -19.69 0.21 -0.32
C GLU A 89 -18.61 0.94 0.49
N ALA A 90 -18.34 0.50 1.72
CA ALA A 90 -17.32 1.07 2.58
C ALA A 90 -15.90 0.95 1.97
N ASP A 91 -15.55 -0.21 1.39
CA ASP A 91 -14.25 -0.40 0.76
C ASP A 91 -14.17 0.32 -0.58
N LEU A 92 -15.27 0.40 -1.34
CA LEU A 92 -15.33 1.22 -2.54
C LEU A 92 -15.07 2.71 -2.23
N THR A 93 -15.63 3.23 -1.13
CA THR A 93 -15.34 4.59 -0.66
C THR A 93 -13.85 4.78 -0.34
N LYS A 94 -13.21 3.82 0.32
CA LYS A 94 -11.77 3.87 0.60
C LYS A 94 -10.95 3.85 -0.70
N MET A 95 -11.31 3.00 -1.66
CA MET A 95 -10.67 2.94 -2.98
C MET A 95 -10.83 4.26 -3.75
N LYS A 96 -12.00 4.91 -3.69
CA LYS A 96 -12.25 6.22 -4.31
C LYS A 96 -11.49 7.36 -3.64
N ALA A 97 -11.20 7.26 -2.35
CA ALA A 97 -10.34 8.23 -1.66
C ALA A 97 -8.90 8.18 -2.20
N GLY A 98 -8.46 7.01 -2.66
CA GLY A 98 -7.12 6.80 -3.21
C GLY A 98 -6.04 6.84 -2.14
N TYR A 99 -4.79 6.64 -2.58
CA TYR A 99 -3.59 6.76 -1.79
C TYR A 99 -2.53 7.46 -2.62
N GLU A 100 -1.95 8.53 -2.08
CA GLU A 100 -0.83 9.23 -2.69
C GLU A 100 0.36 9.14 -1.74
N SER A 101 1.44 8.55 -2.25
CA SER A 101 2.71 8.43 -1.56
C SER A 101 3.30 9.80 -1.23
N HIS A 102 3.94 9.90 -0.07
CA HIS A 102 4.63 11.12 0.33
C HIS A 102 6.11 11.09 -0.07
N GLN A 103 6.71 9.90 -0.05
CA GLN A 103 8.12 9.69 -0.42
C GLN A 103 8.31 8.42 -1.25
N MET A 104 9.50 8.26 -1.83
CA MET A 104 9.80 7.10 -2.69
C MET A 104 9.66 5.77 -1.93
N GLU A 105 9.85 5.77 -0.61
CA GLU A 105 9.73 4.60 0.27
C GLU A 105 8.31 4.06 0.39
N ASP A 106 7.29 4.89 0.17
CA ASP A 106 5.87 4.49 0.18
C ASP A 106 5.51 3.67 -1.09
N LYS A 107 6.39 3.69 -2.10
CA LYS A 107 6.47 2.84 -3.30
C LYS A 107 5.30 2.84 -4.27
N TRP A 108 4.09 3.11 -3.82
CA TRP A 108 2.86 2.87 -4.56
C TRP A 108 1.88 4.01 -4.38
N ASP A 109 1.23 4.37 -5.48
CA ASP A 109 0.06 5.24 -5.51
C ASP A 109 -1.17 4.43 -5.93
N ILE A 110 -2.33 4.80 -5.42
CA ILE A 110 -3.64 4.33 -5.88
C ILE A 110 -4.47 5.56 -6.25
N ARG A 111 -4.72 5.74 -7.54
CA ARG A 111 -5.51 6.85 -8.07
C ARG A 111 -6.81 6.36 -8.68
N VAL A 112 -7.84 7.18 -8.59
CA VAL A 112 -9.15 6.90 -9.19
C VAL A 112 -9.26 7.64 -10.52
N GLN A 113 -9.74 6.94 -11.55
CA GLN A 113 -10.22 7.58 -12.78
C GLN A 113 -11.72 7.85 -12.64
N ASP A 114 -12.17 8.97 -13.22
CA ASP A 114 -13.58 9.33 -13.24
C ASP A 114 -14.49 8.17 -13.69
N PRO A 115 -15.70 8.05 -13.12
CA PRO A 115 -16.63 7.02 -13.52
C PRO A 115 -16.98 7.11 -15.02
N ASP A 116 -17.08 5.95 -15.67
CA ASP A 116 -17.63 5.86 -17.02
C ASP A 116 -19.15 6.12 -17.02
N PRO A 117 -19.78 6.29 -18.20
CA PRO A 117 -21.22 6.54 -18.29
C PRO A 117 -22.11 5.45 -17.65
N ASP A 118 -21.59 4.23 -17.50
CA ASP A 118 -22.29 3.09 -16.91
C ASP A 118 -22.07 3.02 -15.37
N GLY A 119 -21.34 3.99 -14.81
CA GLY A 119 -21.02 4.09 -13.39
C GLY A 119 -19.84 3.22 -12.96
N GLY A 120 -19.15 2.60 -13.90
CA GLY A 120 -17.92 1.85 -13.66
C GLY A 120 -16.77 2.78 -13.30
N VAL A 121 -15.89 2.32 -12.41
CA VAL A 121 -14.76 3.11 -11.89
C VAL A 121 -13.48 2.32 -12.07
N THR A 122 -12.43 2.97 -12.59
CA THR A 122 -11.12 2.35 -12.76
C THR A 122 -10.14 2.89 -11.73
N PHE A 123 -9.56 1.98 -10.95
CA PHE A 123 -8.49 2.29 -9.99
C PHE A 123 -7.13 1.97 -10.61
N ARG A 124 -6.24 2.96 -10.61
CA ARG A 124 -4.91 2.93 -11.20
C ARG A 124 -3.88 2.79 -10.10
N ILE A 125 -3.07 1.73 -10.15
CA ILE A 125 -2.02 1.45 -9.17
C ILE A 125 -0.67 1.54 -9.86
N SER A 126 0.17 2.48 -9.42
CA SER A 126 1.46 2.82 -10.04
C SER A 126 2.57 2.92 -9.01
N ARG A 127 3.83 2.77 -9.45
CA ARG A 127 4.98 3.12 -8.62
C ARG A 127 5.05 4.63 -8.42
N SER A 128 5.37 5.05 -7.20
CA SER A 128 5.41 6.48 -6.84
C SER A 128 6.44 7.30 -7.61
N TRP A 129 7.51 6.67 -8.09
CA TRP A 129 8.61 7.36 -8.79
C TRP A 129 8.62 7.17 -10.31
N GLU A 130 7.87 6.21 -10.87
CA GLU A 130 7.83 5.97 -12.33
C GLU A 130 6.58 6.56 -12.97
N GLY A 131 5.48 6.66 -12.22
CA GLY A 131 4.18 7.03 -12.76
C GLY A 131 3.64 6.02 -13.78
N ILE A 132 4.30 4.88 -13.96
CA ILE A 132 3.87 3.78 -14.82
C ILE A 132 2.89 2.91 -14.04
N GLU A 133 1.75 2.64 -14.67
CA GLU A 133 0.70 1.82 -14.09
C GLU A 133 1.07 0.35 -14.17
N HIS A 134 1.00 -0.34 -13.04
CA HIS A 134 1.23 -1.78 -12.95
C HIS A 134 -0.05 -2.58 -12.85
N TYR A 135 -1.09 -2.00 -12.23
CA TYR A 135 -2.40 -2.63 -12.09
C TYR A 135 -3.51 -1.62 -12.35
N LEU A 136 -4.53 -2.07 -13.08
CA LEU A 136 -5.80 -1.38 -13.25
C LEU A 136 -6.91 -2.30 -12.74
N LEU A 137 -7.70 -1.82 -11.79
CA LEU A 137 -8.88 -2.52 -11.28
C LEU A 137 -10.10 -1.84 -11.84
N HIS A 138 -10.82 -2.52 -12.74
CA HIS A 138 -12.07 -2.01 -13.27
C HIS A 138 -13.23 -2.54 -12.43
N THR A 139 -14.01 -1.62 -11.89
CA THR A 139 -15.18 -1.94 -11.08
C THR A 139 -16.45 -1.51 -11.78
N VAL A 140 -17.51 -2.29 -11.60
CA VAL A 140 -18.83 -2.00 -12.14
C VAL A 140 -19.87 -2.10 -11.02
N PRO A 141 -20.98 -1.36 -11.10
CA PRO A 141 -22.13 -1.60 -10.24
C PRO A 141 -22.63 -3.05 -10.41
N ASN A 142 -23.16 -3.64 -9.34
CA ASN A 142 -23.81 -4.94 -9.46
C ASN A 142 -25.13 -4.83 -10.24
N GLU A 143 -25.54 -5.90 -10.92
CA GLU A 143 -26.76 -5.94 -11.75
C GLU A 143 -28.05 -5.66 -10.96
N ASP A 144 -28.06 -6.00 -9.67
CA ASP A 144 -29.16 -5.73 -8.74
C ASP A 144 -29.15 -4.28 -8.21
N GLY A 145 -28.17 -3.47 -8.63
CA GLY A 145 -27.96 -2.10 -8.15
C GLY A 145 -27.39 -2.01 -6.73
N ALA A 146 -27.09 -3.13 -6.08
CA ALA A 146 -26.61 -3.17 -4.71
C ALA A 146 -25.09 -3.40 -4.66
N GLY A 147 -24.33 -2.34 -4.44
CA GLY A 147 -22.87 -2.42 -4.30
C GLY A 147 -22.14 -2.50 -5.63
N HIS A 148 -20.86 -2.88 -5.59
CA HIS A 148 -20.00 -2.97 -6.76
C HIS A 148 -19.21 -4.27 -6.73
N LYS A 149 -18.63 -4.64 -7.87
CA LYS A 149 -17.63 -5.69 -7.97
C LYS A 149 -16.41 -5.21 -8.76
N ILE A 150 -15.24 -5.76 -8.48
CA ILE A 150 -14.12 -5.72 -9.42
C ILE A 150 -14.45 -6.68 -10.54
N GLU A 151 -14.82 -6.14 -11.70
CA GLU A 151 -15.14 -6.94 -12.88
C GLU A 151 -13.87 -7.54 -13.46
N SER A 152 -12.82 -6.73 -13.61
CA SER A 152 -11.58 -7.15 -14.24
C SER A 152 -10.35 -6.48 -13.64
N ILE A 153 -9.21 -7.15 -13.84
CA ILE A 153 -7.88 -6.62 -13.57
C ILE A 153 -7.09 -6.59 -14.88
N THR A 154 -6.46 -5.46 -15.17
CA THR A 154 -5.39 -5.37 -16.18
C THR A 154 -4.07 -5.16 -15.47
N TRP A 155 -3.02 -5.91 -15.83
CA TRP A 155 -1.71 -5.82 -15.19
C TRP A 155 -0.56 -5.85 -16.19
N SER A 156 0.55 -5.22 -15.80
CA SER A 156 1.80 -5.33 -16.56
C SER A 156 2.32 -6.75 -16.43
N GLN A 157 2.35 -7.50 -17.54
CA GLN A 157 2.90 -8.85 -17.52
C GLN A 157 4.42 -8.87 -17.33
N ASN A 158 5.10 -7.72 -17.41
CA ASN A 158 6.53 -7.61 -17.22
C ASN A 158 6.84 -6.44 -16.30
N ILE A 159 7.08 -6.75 -15.03
CA ILE A 159 7.54 -5.80 -14.02
C ILE A 159 9.00 -6.13 -13.74
N GLU A 160 9.91 -5.20 -14.05
CA GLU A 160 11.35 -5.34 -13.78
C GLU A 160 11.95 -6.66 -14.34
N HIS A 161 11.59 -7.04 -15.57
CA HIS A 161 11.99 -8.28 -16.25
C HIS A 161 11.36 -9.57 -15.72
N VAL A 162 10.42 -9.48 -14.78
CA VAL A 162 9.73 -10.64 -14.24
C VAL A 162 8.34 -10.79 -14.84
N ARG A 163 8.02 -12.00 -15.30
CA ARG A 163 6.72 -12.31 -15.87
C ARG A 163 5.68 -12.53 -14.76
N LEU A 164 4.66 -11.68 -14.70
CA LEU A 164 3.61 -11.78 -13.69
C LEU A 164 2.40 -12.57 -14.23
N SER A 165 2.01 -13.63 -13.51
CA SER A 165 0.77 -14.38 -13.74
C SER A 165 -0.46 -13.58 -13.31
N GLU A 166 -1.62 -13.95 -13.81
CA GLU A 166 -2.91 -13.42 -13.37
C GLU A 166 -3.10 -13.55 -11.85
N GLU A 167 -2.80 -14.72 -11.28
CA GLU A 167 -2.97 -14.99 -9.86
C GLU A 167 -2.12 -14.05 -9.00
N GLN A 168 -0.84 -13.90 -9.35
CA GLN A 168 0.06 -12.97 -8.67
C GLN A 168 -0.40 -11.51 -8.79
N ALA A 169 -0.90 -11.09 -9.96
CA ALA A 169 -1.45 -9.75 -10.13
C ALA A 169 -2.65 -9.50 -9.20
N LYS A 170 -3.55 -10.47 -9.05
CA LYS A 170 -4.68 -10.41 -8.11
C LYS A 170 -4.22 -10.35 -6.66
N ILE A 171 -3.22 -11.14 -6.28
CA ILE A 171 -2.63 -11.14 -4.91
C ILE A 171 -2.03 -9.77 -4.59
N ASP A 172 -1.17 -9.26 -5.47
CA ASP A 172 -0.49 -7.98 -5.28
C ASP A 172 -1.51 -6.84 -5.16
N ALA A 173 -2.54 -6.82 -6.02
CA ALA A 173 -3.62 -5.84 -5.95
C ALA A 173 -4.37 -5.87 -4.62
N ILE A 174 -4.72 -7.05 -4.10
CA ILE A 174 -5.40 -7.18 -2.80
C ILE A 174 -4.50 -6.72 -1.66
N ILE A 175 -3.21 -7.11 -1.67
CA ILE A 175 -2.24 -6.72 -0.64
C ILE A 175 -2.10 -5.19 -0.62
N LEU A 176 -2.02 -4.55 -1.79
CA LEU A 176 -1.91 -3.10 -1.89
C LEU A 176 -3.17 -2.40 -1.39
N CYS A 177 -4.36 -2.80 -1.84
CA CYS A 177 -5.62 -2.21 -1.35
C CYS A 177 -5.82 -2.42 0.16
N ARG A 178 -5.40 -3.57 0.72
CA ARG A 178 -5.43 -3.80 2.17
C ARG A 178 -4.42 -2.93 2.91
N GLY A 179 -3.17 -2.91 2.46
CA GLY A 179 -2.08 -2.26 3.18
C GLY A 179 -2.11 -0.74 3.11
N LEU A 180 -2.60 -0.17 2.01
CA LEU A 180 -2.59 1.29 1.79
C LEU A 180 -3.92 1.96 2.11
N LEU A 181 -5.03 1.22 1.98
CA LEU A 181 -6.39 1.78 2.10
C LEU A 181 -7.23 1.10 3.17
N ASP A 182 -6.70 0.10 3.90
CA ASP A 182 -7.45 -0.70 4.88
C ASP A 182 -8.74 -1.33 4.30
N CYS A 183 -8.71 -1.74 3.02
CA CYS A 183 -9.85 -2.40 2.37
C CYS A 183 -10.06 -3.82 2.91
N VAL A 184 -11.32 -4.27 3.06
CA VAL A 184 -11.68 -5.62 3.53
C VAL A 184 -12.49 -6.38 2.47
N PHE A 185 -11.80 -7.15 1.64
CA PHE A 185 -12.45 -8.07 0.69
C PHE A 185 -12.87 -9.36 1.39
N LEU A 186 -14.18 -9.52 1.65
CA LEU A 186 -14.74 -10.62 2.43
C LEU A 186 -14.52 -12.00 1.78
N ASP A 187 -14.55 -12.06 0.45
CA ASP A 187 -14.41 -13.31 -0.30
C ASP A 187 -12.95 -13.69 -0.58
N VAL A 188 -11.99 -12.92 -0.03
CA VAL A 188 -10.55 -13.20 -0.19
C VAL A 188 -9.96 -13.56 1.17
N PRO A 189 -9.27 -14.71 1.31
CA PRO A 189 -8.62 -15.07 2.56
C PRO A 189 -7.57 -14.02 2.95
N TYR A 190 -7.08 -14.08 4.19
CA TYR A 190 -5.93 -13.26 4.57
C TYR A 190 -4.74 -13.60 3.64
N LEU A 191 -4.07 -12.55 3.16
CA LEU A 191 -2.88 -12.64 2.33
C LEU A 191 -1.77 -11.93 3.10
N ASP A 192 -0.71 -12.66 3.41
CA ASP A 192 0.48 -12.09 4.04
C ASP A 192 1.18 -11.17 3.04
N SER A 193 1.70 -10.03 3.49
CA SER A 193 2.44 -9.09 2.62
C SER A 193 3.70 -9.72 2.02
N SER A 194 4.25 -10.78 2.63
CA SER A 194 5.34 -11.58 2.06
C SER A 194 4.98 -12.29 0.76
N LEU A 195 3.68 -12.46 0.47
CA LEU A 195 3.21 -13.04 -0.79
C LEU A 195 3.35 -12.06 -1.96
N MET A 196 3.58 -10.78 -1.68
CA MET A 196 3.82 -9.78 -2.70
C MET A 196 5.09 -10.11 -3.48
N TYR A 197 5.01 -10.08 -4.82
CA TYR A 197 6.10 -10.50 -5.72
C TYR A 197 6.62 -11.93 -5.48
N THR A 198 5.78 -12.83 -4.96
CA THR A 198 6.17 -14.24 -4.86
C THR A 198 6.11 -14.88 -6.24
N TYR A 199 7.26 -15.00 -6.89
CA TYR A 199 7.33 -15.50 -8.25
C TYR A 199 7.04 -17.02 -8.33
N PRO A 200 6.23 -17.47 -9.31
CA PRO A 200 5.82 -18.86 -9.46
C PRO A 200 6.93 -19.83 -9.86
N ASP A 201 8.18 -19.37 -10.04
CA ASP A 201 9.36 -20.23 -10.13
C ASP A 201 9.47 -21.19 -8.91
N ARG A 202 8.77 -20.87 -7.81
CA ARG A 202 8.62 -21.72 -6.61
C ARG A 202 7.32 -22.54 -6.54
N PHE A 203 6.34 -22.33 -7.41
CA PHE A 203 5.04 -23.02 -7.39
C PHE A 203 4.62 -23.49 -8.79
N VAL A 204 4.63 -24.82 -8.95
CA VAL A 204 4.44 -25.53 -10.23
C VAL A 204 2.99 -25.44 -10.75
N SER A 205 2.02 -24.96 -9.96
CA SER A 205 0.63 -24.76 -10.41
C SER A 205 -0.21 -23.87 -9.47
N THR A 206 -1.33 -23.33 -9.98
CA THR A 206 -2.38 -22.62 -9.22
C THR A 206 -2.92 -23.46 -8.05
N GLU A 207 -3.01 -24.78 -8.24
CA GLU A 207 -3.33 -25.77 -7.19
C GLU A 207 -2.26 -25.81 -6.09
N ALA A 208 -0.97 -25.78 -6.44
CA ALA A 208 0.11 -25.74 -5.45
C ALA A 208 0.12 -24.43 -4.65
N TYR A 209 -0.23 -23.32 -5.29
CA TYR A 209 -0.40 -22.02 -4.66
C TYR A 209 -1.59 -22.02 -3.69
N LEU A 210 -2.78 -22.46 -4.12
CA LEU A 210 -3.97 -22.58 -3.26
C LEU A 210 -3.75 -23.58 -2.12
N ASN A 211 -3.05 -24.69 -2.36
CA ASN A 211 -2.71 -25.67 -1.32
C ASN A 211 -1.64 -25.15 -0.33
N ALA A 212 -0.67 -24.34 -0.77
CA ALA A 212 0.28 -23.68 0.12
C ALA A 212 -0.44 -22.67 1.02
N MET A 213 -1.35 -21.89 0.43
CA MET A 213 -2.23 -20.97 1.14
C MET A 213 -3.07 -21.71 2.19
N VAL A 214 -3.73 -22.81 1.86
CA VAL A 214 -4.56 -23.60 2.80
C VAL A 214 -3.71 -24.26 3.89
N ARG A 215 -2.52 -24.79 3.58
CA ARG A 215 -1.65 -25.48 4.56
C ARG A 215 -1.08 -24.55 5.63
N GLN A 216 -0.93 -23.25 5.36
CA GLN A 216 -0.52 -22.27 6.35
C GLN A 216 -1.62 -21.98 7.40
N TYR A 217 -2.90 -22.23 7.06
CA TYR A 217 -4.04 -21.98 7.95
C TYR A 217 -4.49 -23.17 8.82
N PHE A 218 -4.03 -24.39 8.55
CA PHE A 218 -4.41 -25.59 9.31
C PHE A 218 -3.29 -26.19 10.18
N ARG A 219 -2.21 -25.43 10.43
CA ARG A 219 -1.30 -25.70 11.55
C ARG A 219 -1.63 -24.78 12.72
N GLY A 220 -2.72 -25.10 13.41
CA GLY A 220 -3.14 -24.51 14.67
C GLY A 220 -4.04 -25.48 15.41
#